data_AF-A0A1Q3QA34-F1
#
_entry.id   AF-A0A1Q3QA34-F1
#
_cell.length_a   1.000
_cell.length_b   1.000
_cell.length_c   1.000
_cell.angle_alpha   90.00
_cell.angle_beta   90.00
_cell.angle_gamma   90.00
#
_symmetry.space_group_name_H-M   'P 1'
#
loop_
_entity.id
_entity.type
_entity.pdbx_description
1 polymer ?
#
loop_
_entity_poly.entity_id
_entity_poly.type
_entity_poly.pdbx_seq_one_letter_code
_entity_poly.pdbx_strand_id
1 'polypeptide(L)'
;MEVGGRKYEKNNPIHQKKGRQLKNEVWEKTLYWKDLVISQLRKYNYVKTRSIRRWQNSGSFMRYTWAQIFKQGDEQKGIYFTVGAGQQGLNYQFDYQHIDNTSIKLRTNQKAICESLIKKTNNTRISIPIDKLHEYTWERLVKETVDFIIKYTPLYDEVIKKVFNLNQKRIARITYNTAGWIEPSGKYGKSKSKNSHEFNYGYGHEEWLFDLAKTYKGYHYAFLEPIRKQYQAYEDKTFDIVLYTINSETRQRYFVGEIANVKVLTKDQAEEVYSYYEKTGWLFEMEQQIIDKNINPDGFSNWKGLNLFNIRFKISDIKQSESLDTPIPPHNPIHNLNRYSLIHYKEEYGLTENVDKVDTYNFAAAKDTIPPATGGIIKTKEYERQPKTVEIEYLHQAISDGLLAKLKSESRKVKKEVDAGYGNNRIDLVEQVPDGDIFYEIKTYPSLKTSIRVAIGQLLEYSMWTEKNKAKELIVVTQPTPDAEAVKIYFAHIRKTYNIPLYYQSFDIETKELSGKV
;
A
#
# COMPACT_ATOMS: atom_id res chain seq x y z
N MET A 1 20.19 17.42 36.54
CA MET A 1 19.49 18.72 36.73
C MET A 1 19.03 18.88 38.18
N GLU A 2 19.94 19.29 39.04
CA GLU A 2 19.74 19.37 40.50
C GLU A 2 18.66 20.39 40.94
N VAL A 3 18.52 21.49 40.20
CA VAL A 3 17.57 22.57 40.51
C VAL A 3 16.20 22.41 39.83
N GLY A 4 16.00 21.33 39.06
CA GLY A 4 14.77 21.13 38.27
C GLY A 4 13.51 21.17 39.14
N GLY A 5 12.52 21.97 38.73
CA GLY A 5 11.27 22.15 39.45
C GLY A 5 11.31 23.12 40.63
N ARG A 6 12.49 23.63 41.02
CA ARG A 6 12.59 24.68 42.05
C ARG A 6 12.16 26.03 41.47
N LYS A 7 11.60 26.89 42.33
CA LYS A 7 11.21 28.26 41.95
C LYS A 7 12.46 29.06 41.60
N TYR A 8 12.39 29.79 40.49
CA TYR A 8 13.43 30.73 40.06
C TYR A 8 13.08 32.13 40.56
N GLU A 9 14.08 32.80 41.12
CA GLU A 9 13.96 34.17 41.63
C GLU A 9 14.88 35.06 40.81
N LYS A 10 14.31 36.05 40.13
CA LYS A 10 15.03 36.89 39.16
C LYS A 10 16.19 37.66 39.80
N ASN A 11 16.05 38.05 41.07
CA ASN A 11 17.03 38.87 41.77
C ASN A 11 18.04 38.04 42.58
N ASN A 12 17.95 36.71 42.57
CA ASN A 12 18.84 35.83 43.29
C ASN A 12 20.06 35.45 42.40
N PRO A 13 21.30 35.88 42.75
CA PRO A 13 22.48 35.62 41.91
C PRO A 13 22.79 34.13 41.70
N ILE A 14 22.49 33.27 42.69
CA ILE A 14 22.67 31.82 42.59
C ILE A 14 21.71 31.24 41.56
N HIS A 15 20.45 31.68 41.58
CA HIS A 15 19.44 31.25 40.62
C HIS A 15 19.81 31.69 39.19
N GLN A 16 20.30 32.92 39.02
CA GLN A 16 20.80 33.39 37.72
C GLN A 16 21.98 32.54 37.22
N LYS A 17 22.94 32.21 38.10
CA LYS A 17 24.09 31.36 37.75
C LYS A 17 23.64 29.96 37.33
N LYS A 18 22.76 29.32 38.10
CA LYS A 18 22.21 27.98 37.77
C LYS A 18 21.38 28.00 36.48
N GLY A 19 20.64 29.08 36.21
CA GLY A 19 19.91 29.27 34.95
C GLY A 19 20.84 29.35 33.74
N ARG A 20 21.92 30.14 33.83
CA ARG A 20 22.98 30.19 32.80
C ARG A 20 23.65 28.84 32.61
N GLN A 21 23.96 28.13 33.69
CA GLN A 21 24.55 26.80 33.65
C GLN A 21 23.67 25.79 32.90
N LEU A 22 22.38 25.71 33.27
CA LEU A 22 21.42 24.84 32.58
C LEU A 22 21.32 25.16 31.09
N LYS A 23 21.26 26.45 30.76
CA LYS A 23 21.15 26.92 29.38
C LYS A 23 22.40 26.57 28.56
N ASN A 24 23.59 26.85 29.08
CA ASN A 24 24.84 26.79 28.33
C ASN A 24 25.53 25.42 28.39
N GLU A 25 25.18 24.55 29.35
CA GLU A 25 25.78 23.21 29.48
C GLU A 25 24.78 22.12 29.09
N VAL A 26 23.73 21.92 29.89
CA VAL A 26 22.82 20.78 29.71
C VAL A 26 22.03 20.93 28.42
N TRP A 27 21.49 22.12 28.15
CA TRP A 27 20.71 22.36 26.94
C TRP A 27 21.55 22.29 25.67
N GLU A 28 22.72 22.92 25.65
CA GLU A 28 23.64 22.84 24.50
C GLU A 28 24.06 21.39 24.23
N LYS A 29 24.29 20.58 25.27
CA LYS A 29 24.60 19.15 25.10
C LYS A 29 23.42 18.37 24.50
N THR A 30 22.18 18.63 24.91
CA THR A 30 21.03 17.98 24.24
C THR A 30 20.88 18.43 22.79
N LEU A 31 21.08 19.72 22.50
CA LEU A 31 21.05 20.22 21.12
C LEU A 31 22.12 19.56 20.27
N TYR A 32 23.35 19.48 20.78
CA TYR A 32 24.47 18.79 20.15
C TYR A 32 24.17 17.31 19.89
N TRP A 33 23.62 16.59 20.87
CA TRP A 33 23.18 15.20 20.71
C TRP A 33 22.18 15.05 19.55
N LYS A 34 21.14 15.88 19.55
CA LYS A 34 20.11 15.89 18.52
C LYS A 34 20.70 16.22 17.13
N ASP A 35 21.61 17.18 17.04
CA ASP A 35 22.27 17.54 15.77
C ASP A 35 23.12 16.39 15.22
N LEU A 36 23.88 15.70 16.07
CA LEU A 36 24.64 14.51 15.68
C LEU A 36 23.73 13.37 15.18
N VAL A 37 22.62 13.10 15.88
CA VAL A 37 21.65 12.08 15.45
C VAL A 37 21.01 12.44 14.11
N ILE A 38 20.54 13.68 13.94
CA ILE A 38 19.93 14.14 12.68
C ILE A 38 20.91 14.08 11.51
N SER A 39 22.20 14.37 11.74
CA SER A 39 23.21 14.30 10.68
C SER A 39 23.36 12.90 10.06
N GLN A 40 22.97 11.85 10.78
CA GLN A 40 22.99 10.45 10.32
C GLN A 40 21.64 9.99 9.76
N LEU A 41 20.58 10.79 9.88
CA LEU A 41 19.21 10.43 9.52
C LEU A 41 18.64 11.37 8.44
N ARG A 42 18.99 11.10 7.17
CA ARG A 42 18.66 11.97 6.01
C ARG A 42 17.18 12.33 5.83
N LYS A 43 16.26 11.48 6.31
CA LYS A 43 14.80 11.65 6.17
C LYS A 43 14.12 12.28 7.39
N TYR A 44 14.91 12.71 8.37
CA TYR A 44 14.41 13.25 9.63
C TYR A 44 14.71 14.74 9.75
N ASN A 45 13.94 15.40 10.59
CA ASN A 45 14.04 16.80 10.94
C ASN A 45 13.72 16.97 12.44
N TYR A 46 13.82 18.18 12.94
CA TYR A 46 13.59 18.50 14.34
C TYR A 46 12.81 19.80 14.50
N VAL A 47 12.19 20.00 15.67
CA VAL A 47 11.43 21.22 15.94
C VAL A 47 12.40 22.41 16.03
N LYS A 48 12.25 23.44 15.20
CA LYS A 48 13.17 24.60 15.11
C LYS A 48 12.87 25.75 16.08
N THR A 49 11.94 25.61 17.02
CA THR A 49 11.41 26.74 17.80
C THR A 49 12.42 27.38 18.77
N ARG A 50 12.30 28.70 18.98
CA ARG A 50 13.04 29.47 20.02
C ARG A 50 12.88 28.90 21.45
N SER A 51 11.89 28.04 21.68
CA SER A 51 11.58 27.43 22.98
C SER A 51 12.52 26.30 23.41
N ILE A 52 13.41 25.79 22.54
CA ILE A 52 14.32 24.70 22.94
C ILE A 52 15.36 25.18 23.95
N ARG A 53 15.64 26.48 24.06
CA ARG A 53 16.50 27.05 25.12
C ARG A 53 15.72 27.57 26.32
N ARG A 54 14.47 27.11 26.49
CA ARG A 54 13.62 27.46 27.65
C ARG A 54 14.11 26.65 28.84
N TRP A 55 14.97 27.25 29.67
CA TRP A 55 15.47 26.67 30.92
C TRP A 55 14.52 26.94 32.11
N GLN A 56 13.47 27.74 31.90
CA GLN A 56 12.47 28.12 32.91
C GLN A 56 11.03 27.97 32.36
N ASN A 57 10.12 27.42 33.18
CA ASN A 57 8.69 27.36 32.90
C ASN A 57 7.87 27.86 34.10
N SER A 58 6.92 28.76 33.85
CA SER A 58 6.04 29.37 34.87
C SER A 58 6.73 29.73 36.19
N GLY A 59 7.87 30.44 36.11
CA GLY A 59 8.58 30.86 37.31
C GLY A 59 9.51 29.81 37.93
N SER A 60 9.62 28.59 37.39
CA SER A 60 10.44 27.50 37.93
C SER A 60 11.47 26.98 36.94
N PHE A 61 12.58 26.41 37.43
CA PHE A 61 13.56 25.73 36.58
C PHE A 61 12.94 24.51 35.90
N MET A 62 13.24 24.30 34.61
CA MET A 62 12.79 23.13 33.87
C MET A 62 13.38 21.84 34.44
N ARG A 63 12.60 20.76 34.41
CA ARG A 63 12.99 19.42 34.89
C ARG A 63 13.61 18.55 33.78
N TYR A 64 13.62 19.03 32.55
CA TYR A 64 14.05 18.29 31.37
C TYR A 64 14.51 19.18 30.23
N THR A 65 15.25 18.55 29.32
CA THR A 65 15.81 19.18 28.11
C THR A 65 15.41 18.42 26.84
N TRP A 66 14.12 18.24 26.56
CA TRP A 66 13.66 17.45 25.41
C TRP A 66 13.84 18.12 24.05
N ALA A 67 14.55 17.46 23.14
CA ALA A 67 14.54 17.75 21.71
C ALA A 67 13.70 16.70 20.97
N GLN A 68 12.84 17.16 20.06
CA GLN A 68 11.93 16.32 19.29
C GLN A 68 12.45 16.15 17.86
N ILE A 69 12.47 14.90 17.39
CA ILE A 69 12.94 14.43 16.09
C ILE A 69 11.76 13.74 15.40
N PHE A 70 11.47 14.08 14.15
CA PHE A 70 10.34 13.52 13.39
C PHE A 70 10.73 13.37 11.91
N LYS A 71 9.97 12.60 11.13
CA LYS A 71 10.23 12.48 9.69
C LYS A 71 9.87 13.78 8.97
N GLN A 72 10.65 14.15 7.95
CA GLN A 72 10.36 15.33 7.12
C GLN A 72 8.92 15.27 6.57
N GLY A 73 8.15 16.35 6.74
CA GLY A 73 6.73 16.42 6.37
C GLY A 73 5.75 16.13 7.51
N ASP A 74 6.23 15.70 8.68
CA ASP A 74 5.39 15.41 9.85
C ASP A 74 5.45 16.49 10.95
N GLU A 75 5.98 17.67 10.65
CA GLU A 75 6.26 18.75 11.61
C GLU A 75 5.06 19.11 12.50
N GLN A 76 3.83 18.99 11.96
CA GLN A 76 2.58 19.36 12.62
C GLN A 76 1.75 18.16 13.10
N LYS A 77 2.29 16.94 13.03
CA LYS A 77 1.56 15.70 13.37
C LYS A 77 1.69 15.33 14.85
N GLY A 78 2.65 15.89 15.58
CA GLY A 78 2.76 15.67 17.02
C GLY A 78 3.08 14.22 17.42
N ILE A 79 3.68 13.45 16.52
CA ILE A 79 4.25 12.12 16.75
C ILE A 79 5.75 12.25 16.47
N TYR A 80 6.60 11.85 17.41
CA TYR A 80 8.03 12.16 17.33
C TYR A 80 8.87 11.24 18.21
N PHE A 81 10.14 11.12 17.87
CA PHE A 81 11.18 10.67 18.78
C PHE A 81 11.61 11.83 19.68
N THR A 82 11.91 11.54 20.93
CA THR A 82 12.44 12.52 21.90
C THR A 82 13.82 12.08 22.33
N VAL A 83 14.75 13.03 22.45
CA VAL A 83 16.07 12.85 23.09
C VAL A 83 16.30 13.94 24.13
N GLY A 84 16.99 13.64 25.22
CA GLY A 84 17.54 14.66 26.11
C GLY A 84 17.87 14.19 27.52
N ALA A 85 18.14 15.15 28.40
CA ALA A 85 18.41 14.88 29.81
C ALA A 85 17.19 15.16 30.69
N GLY A 86 16.91 14.24 31.62
CA GLY A 86 15.97 14.31 32.73
C GLY A 86 16.69 14.43 34.08
N GLN A 87 15.94 14.43 35.19
CA GLN A 87 16.54 14.46 36.53
C GLN A 87 17.33 13.19 36.88
N GLN A 88 16.95 12.06 36.29
CA GLN A 88 17.50 10.73 36.58
C GLN A 88 18.53 10.23 35.55
N GLY A 89 18.79 11.00 34.48
CA GLY A 89 19.73 10.58 33.43
C GLY A 89 19.33 11.03 32.03
N LEU A 90 19.90 10.39 31.01
CA LEU A 90 19.56 10.64 29.60
C LEU A 90 18.38 9.76 29.18
N ASN A 91 17.52 10.27 28.31
CA ASN A 91 16.35 9.56 27.80
C ASN A 91 16.27 9.70 26.29
N TYR A 92 15.93 8.61 25.62
CA TYR A 92 15.44 8.65 24.24
C TYR A 92 14.26 7.70 24.06
N GLN A 93 13.22 8.16 23.38
CA GLN A 93 11.94 7.44 23.32
C GLN A 93 11.13 7.79 22.07
N PHE A 94 10.22 6.91 21.69
CA PHE A 94 9.17 7.18 20.72
C PHE A 94 7.90 7.64 21.46
N ASP A 95 7.37 8.80 21.11
CA ASP A 95 6.29 9.45 21.87
C ASP A 95 5.38 10.32 20.99
N TYR A 96 4.35 10.90 21.61
CA TYR A 96 3.41 11.80 20.96
C TYR A 96 2.97 12.96 21.86
N GLN A 97 2.39 13.99 21.25
CA GLN A 97 1.95 15.20 21.93
C GLN A 97 0.69 14.94 22.78
N HIS A 98 0.90 14.82 24.10
CA HIS A 98 -0.19 14.54 25.04
C HIS A 98 -0.93 15.80 25.52
N ILE A 99 -0.23 16.93 25.61
CA ILE A 99 -0.73 18.17 26.22
C ILE A 99 -1.35 19.08 25.15
N ASP A 100 -2.60 19.49 25.34
CA ASP A 100 -3.38 20.32 24.40
C ASP A 100 -3.04 21.82 24.42
N ASN A 101 -2.00 22.20 25.17
CA ASN A 101 -1.52 23.59 25.31
C ASN A 101 -0.38 23.94 24.33
N THR A 102 -0.22 23.13 23.27
CA THR A 102 0.72 23.37 22.16
C THR A 102 -0.04 23.78 20.89
N SER A 103 0.67 24.38 19.93
CA SER A 103 0.11 24.70 18.60
C SER A 103 -0.30 23.44 17.82
N ILE A 104 0.31 22.30 18.15
CA ILE A 104 -0.03 20.98 17.61
C ILE A 104 -1.01 20.30 18.57
N LYS A 105 -2.18 19.86 18.05
CA LYS A 105 -3.25 19.23 18.84
C LYS A 105 -3.71 17.93 18.20
N LEU A 106 -3.52 16.82 18.90
CA LEU A 106 -4.10 15.52 18.56
C LEU A 106 -5.51 15.41 19.15
N ARG A 107 -6.47 14.92 18.38
CA ARG A 107 -7.85 14.65 18.85
C ARG A 107 -7.88 13.47 19.82
N THR A 108 -8.96 13.32 20.60
CA THR A 108 -9.11 12.22 21.57
C THR A 108 -8.96 10.84 20.94
N ASN A 109 -9.57 10.60 19.78
CA ASN A 109 -9.44 9.33 19.05
C ASN A 109 -8.02 9.09 18.54
N GLN A 110 -7.35 10.14 18.05
CA GLN A 110 -5.96 10.10 17.62
C GLN A 110 -5.02 9.73 18.77
N LYS A 111 -5.23 10.32 19.95
CA LYS A 111 -4.47 9.98 21.17
C LYS A 111 -4.69 8.52 21.59
N ALA A 112 -5.91 8.01 21.49
CA ALA A 112 -6.21 6.60 21.83
C ALA A 112 -5.47 5.62 20.91
N ILE A 113 -5.30 5.95 19.63
CA ILE A 113 -4.50 5.17 18.68
C ILE A 113 -3.01 5.25 19.04
N CYS A 114 -2.48 6.44 19.32
CA CYS A 114 -1.10 6.59 19.77
C CYS A 114 -0.82 5.79 21.05
N GLU A 115 -1.74 5.84 22.02
CA GLU A 115 -1.61 5.10 23.27
C GLU A 115 -1.58 3.58 23.03
N SER A 116 -2.47 3.07 22.19
CA SER A 116 -2.58 1.63 21.92
C SER A 116 -1.38 1.08 21.14
N LEU A 117 -0.75 1.87 20.28
CA LEU A 117 0.38 1.42 19.45
C LEU A 117 1.74 1.73 20.08
N ILE A 118 1.92 2.92 20.66
CA ILE A 118 3.21 3.36 21.19
C ILE A 118 3.42 2.81 22.61
N LYS A 119 2.46 2.99 23.52
CA LYS A 119 2.66 2.64 24.94
C LYS A 119 2.53 1.14 25.22
N LYS A 120 1.77 0.40 24.41
CA LYS A 120 1.71 -1.07 24.51
C LYS A 120 2.90 -1.77 23.85
N THR A 121 3.69 -1.07 23.04
CA THR A 121 4.91 -1.64 22.46
C THR A 121 6.03 -1.58 23.48
N ASN A 122 6.64 -2.74 23.77
CA ASN A 122 7.75 -2.83 24.70
C ASN A 122 8.98 -2.05 24.21
N ASN A 123 9.70 -1.47 25.17
CA ASN A 123 10.99 -0.79 24.97
C ASN A 123 10.96 0.43 24.04
N THR A 124 9.81 1.10 23.90
CA THR A 124 9.70 2.39 23.18
C THR A 124 10.29 3.57 23.95
N ARG A 125 10.87 3.33 25.13
CA ARG A 125 11.57 4.32 25.95
C ARG A 125 12.83 3.68 26.54
N ILE A 126 13.97 4.35 26.35
CA ILE A 126 15.24 4.00 26.97
C ILE A 126 15.66 5.13 27.91
N SER A 127 16.15 4.76 29.09
CA SER A 127 16.67 5.68 30.09
C SER A 127 18.07 5.20 30.49
N ILE A 128 19.07 6.07 30.38
CA ILE A 128 20.45 5.84 30.81
C ILE A 128 20.62 6.52 32.16
N PRO A 129 20.72 5.76 33.27
CA PRO A 129 20.89 6.30 34.62
C PRO A 129 22.16 7.16 34.78
N ILE A 130 22.14 8.11 35.72
CA ILE A 130 23.27 9.01 35.99
C ILE A 130 24.56 8.25 36.31
N ASP A 131 24.47 7.19 37.11
CA ASP A 131 25.60 6.35 37.52
C ASP A 131 26.21 5.59 36.35
N LYS A 132 25.49 5.44 35.22
CA LYS A 132 25.96 4.79 34.00
C LYS A 132 26.51 5.74 32.95
N LEU A 133 26.42 7.05 33.14
CA LEU A 133 26.86 8.02 32.13
C LEU A 133 28.36 7.95 31.82
N HIS A 134 29.18 7.51 32.76
CA HIS A 134 30.62 7.35 32.55
C HIS A 134 30.97 6.24 31.53
N GLU A 135 30.04 5.34 31.24
CA GLU A 135 30.20 4.25 30.26
C GLU A 135 29.88 4.69 28.82
N TYR A 136 29.44 5.94 28.64
CA TYR A 136 28.95 6.47 27.36
C TYR A 136 29.88 7.53 26.78
N THR A 137 30.37 7.27 25.56
CA THR A 137 30.92 8.32 24.68
C THR A 137 29.81 8.93 23.82
N TRP A 138 30.10 10.07 23.17
CA TRP A 138 29.18 10.66 22.21
C TRP A 138 28.88 9.71 21.03
N GLU A 139 29.91 9.04 20.52
CA GLU A 139 29.78 8.09 19.41
C GLU A 139 28.83 6.94 19.77
N ARG A 140 29.02 6.36 20.97
CA ARG A 140 28.15 5.28 21.48
C ARG A 140 26.71 5.77 21.65
N LEU A 141 26.52 6.89 22.34
CA LEU A 141 25.18 7.45 22.59
C LEU A 141 24.43 7.74 21.28
N VAL A 142 25.11 8.36 20.32
CA VAL A 142 24.52 8.68 19.00
C VAL A 142 24.18 7.40 18.25
N LYS A 143 25.09 6.42 18.20
CA LYS A 143 24.84 5.14 17.53
C LYS A 143 23.61 4.44 18.10
N GLU A 144 23.55 4.26 19.43
CA GLU A 144 22.41 3.60 20.09
C GLU A 144 21.09 4.35 19.83
N THR A 145 21.13 5.69 19.75
CA THR A 145 19.94 6.51 19.45
C THR A 145 19.49 6.36 18.00
N VAL A 146 20.43 6.36 17.05
CA VAL A 146 20.15 6.17 15.62
C VAL A 146 19.58 4.78 15.37
N ASP A 147 20.20 3.74 15.94
CA ASP A 147 19.72 2.35 15.86
C ASP A 147 18.30 2.23 16.45
N PHE A 148 18.02 2.92 17.56
CA PHE A 148 16.69 2.98 18.14
C PHE A 148 15.65 3.62 17.21
N ILE A 149 15.98 4.76 16.60
CA ILE A 149 15.07 5.45 15.68
C ILE A 149 14.81 4.59 14.45
N ILE A 150 15.85 3.97 13.87
CA ILE A 150 15.72 3.05 12.72
C ILE A 150 14.82 1.87 13.10
N LYS A 151 15.07 1.23 14.25
CA LYS A 151 14.27 0.10 14.76
C LYS A 151 12.78 0.42 14.85
N TYR A 152 12.43 1.60 15.37
CA TYR A 152 11.03 2.02 15.56
C TYR A 152 10.45 2.82 14.39
N THR A 153 11.20 2.98 13.29
CA THR A 153 10.71 3.65 12.08
C THR A 153 9.45 2.99 11.47
N PRO A 154 9.37 1.65 11.34
CA PRO A 154 8.15 1.02 10.82
C PRO A 154 6.92 1.28 11.71
N LEU A 155 7.09 1.24 13.04
CA LEU A 155 6.01 1.57 13.97
C LEU A 155 5.61 3.04 13.86
N TYR A 156 6.58 3.96 13.73
CA TYR A 156 6.32 5.37 13.50
C TYR A 156 5.42 5.57 12.26
N ASP A 157 5.73 4.90 11.16
CA ASP A 157 4.94 4.97 9.92
C ASP A 157 3.53 4.41 10.10
N GLU A 158 3.39 3.30 10.83
CA GLU A 158 2.09 2.71 11.16
C GLU A 158 1.24 3.66 12.00
N VAL A 159 1.82 4.28 13.04
CA VAL A 159 1.10 5.24 13.89
C VAL A 159 0.68 6.45 13.07
N ILE A 160 1.57 7.04 12.27
CA ILE A 160 1.21 8.15 11.37
C ILE A 160 0.05 7.76 10.45
N LYS A 161 0.12 6.57 9.85
CA LYS A 161 -0.94 6.06 8.98
C LYS A 161 -2.26 5.93 9.74
N LYS A 162 -2.28 5.30 10.90
CA LYS A 162 -3.52 5.09 11.68
C LYS A 162 -4.07 6.39 12.27
N VAL A 163 -3.22 7.34 12.65
CA VAL A 163 -3.64 8.58 13.30
C VAL A 163 -4.11 9.65 12.31
N PHE A 164 -3.44 9.74 11.16
CA PHE A 164 -3.66 10.84 10.21
C PHE A 164 -4.14 10.38 8.82
N ASN A 165 -3.88 9.13 8.45
CA ASN A 165 -4.20 8.59 7.13
C ASN A 165 -5.21 7.44 7.21
N LEU A 166 -6.04 7.35 8.27
CA LEU A 166 -7.29 6.59 8.19
C LEU A 166 -8.22 7.40 7.28
N ASN A 167 -8.05 7.19 5.98
CA ASN A 167 -9.05 7.61 5.03
C ASN A 167 -10.36 6.96 5.45
N GLN A 168 -11.45 7.68 5.24
CA GLN A 168 -12.74 7.09 5.52
C GLN A 168 -12.95 5.89 4.59
N LYS A 169 -13.08 4.69 5.17
CA LYS A 169 -13.33 3.49 4.39
C LYS A 169 -14.78 3.48 3.88
N ARG A 170 -14.93 3.28 2.58
CA ARG A 170 -16.19 3.29 1.85
C ARG A 170 -16.36 1.99 1.08
N ILE A 171 -17.60 1.67 0.72
CA ILE A 171 -17.92 0.60 -0.22
C ILE A 171 -18.71 1.20 -1.40
N ALA A 172 -18.35 0.77 -2.61
CA ALA A 172 -18.95 1.22 -3.86
C ALA A 172 -19.25 0.02 -4.78
N ARG A 173 -20.42 0.08 -5.43
CA ARG A 173 -20.75 -0.79 -6.54
C ARG A 173 -20.06 -0.26 -7.80
N ILE A 174 -19.50 -1.15 -8.61
CA ILE A 174 -19.07 -0.87 -9.98
C ILE A 174 -19.80 -1.75 -10.99
N THR A 175 -19.81 -1.33 -12.25
CA THR A 175 -20.39 -2.07 -13.36
C THR A 175 -19.78 -3.48 -13.48
N TYR A 176 -20.61 -4.49 -13.76
CA TYR A 176 -20.14 -5.87 -13.94
C TYR A 176 -19.31 -6.00 -15.19
N ASN A 177 -18.14 -6.62 -15.14
CA ASN A 177 -17.24 -6.70 -16.28
C ASN A 177 -16.52 -8.06 -16.33
N THR A 178 -16.42 -8.65 -17.52
CA THR A 178 -15.77 -9.95 -17.77
C THR A 178 -14.38 -9.81 -18.40
N ALA A 179 -13.94 -8.58 -18.66
CA ALA A 179 -12.64 -8.21 -19.19
C ALA A 179 -11.67 -7.70 -18.10
N GLY A 180 -12.00 -7.84 -16.82
CA GLY A 180 -11.12 -7.43 -15.71
C GLY A 180 -11.10 -5.93 -15.42
N TRP A 181 -12.11 -5.19 -15.89
CA TRP A 181 -12.24 -3.72 -15.79
C TRP A 181 -11.08 -2.96 -16.45
N ILE A 182 -10.55 -3.50 -17.55
CA ILE A 182 -9.56 -2.81 -18.40
C ILE A 182 -10.20 -2.21 -19.66
N GLU A 183 -11.34 -2.77 -20.08
CA GLU A 183 -12.10 -2.38 -21.29
C GLU A 183 -13.57 -2.83 -21.14
N PRO A 184 -14.50 -2.30 -21.97
CA PRO A 184 -15.90 -2.70 -21.97
C PRO A 184 -16.10 -4.20 -22.25
N SER A 185 -17.00 -4.85 -21.50
CA SER A 185 -17.33 -6.27 -21.70
C SER A 185 -18.63 -6.53 -22.46
N GLY A 186 -19.31 -5.48 -22.92
CA GLY A 186 -20.62 -5.57 -23.58
C GLY A 186 -21.80 -5.79 -22.63
N LYS A 187 -22.99 -5.98 -23.21
CA LYS A 187 -24.29 -5.94 -22.51
C LYS A 187 -24.50 -7.03 -21.45
N TYR A 188 -23.75 -8.12 -21.52
CA TYR A 188 -23.92 -9.25 -20.60
C TYR A 188 -23.64 -8.84 -19.15
N GLY A 189 -24.54 -9.25 -18.23
CA GLY A 189 -24.43 -8.96 -16.80
C GLY A 189 -24.71 -7.50 -16.40
N LYS A 190 -24.97 -6.61 -17.36
CA LYS A 190 -25.28 -5.18 -17.14
C LYS A 190 -26.72 -4.96 -16.69
N SER A 191 -27.00 -3.83 -16.06
CA SER A 191 -28.35 -3.45 -15.64
C SER A 191 -29.39 -3.58 -16.77
N LYS A 192 -30.52 -4.25 -16.47
CA LYS A 192 -31.68 -4.38 -17.37
C LYS A 192 -32.66 -3.19 -17.29
N SER A 193 -32.33 -2.16 -16.50
CA SER A 193 -33.20 -1.00 -16.31
C SER A 193 -33.06 -0.01 -17.46
N LYS A 194 -34.16 0.29 -18.16
CA LYS A 194 -34.20 1.25 -19.28
C LYS A 194 -33.67 2.65 -18.97
N ASN A 195 -33.63 3.02 -17.69
CA ASN A 195 -33.15 4.32 -17.23
C ASN A 195 -31.65 4.32 -16.87
N SER A 196 -30.95 3.19 -17.03
CA SER A 196 -29.53 3.09 -16.71
C SER A 196 -28.66 3.27 -17.95
N HIS A 197 -27.54 3.97 -17.78
CA HIS A 197 -26.52 4.14 -18.82
C HIS A 197 -26.07 2.77 -19.38
N GLU A 198 -25.81 1.81 -18.48
CA GLU A 198 -25.52 0.42 -18.79
C GLU A 198 -26.53 -0.26 -19.72
N PHE A 199 -27.83 0.04 -19.61
CA PHE A 199 -28.84 -0.54 -20.51
C PHE A 199 -28.79 0.11 -21.89
N ASN A 200 -28.68 1.45 -21.92
CA ASN A 200 -28.75 2.23 -23.15
C ASN A 200 -27.50 2.05 -24.01
N TYR A 201 -26.34 1.97 -23.38
CA TYR A 201 -25.05 1.90 -24.05
C TYR A 201 -24.37 0.54 -23.87
N GLY A 202 -24.82 -0.35 -22.98
CA GLY A 202 -24.20 -1.69 -22.86
C GLY A 202 -22.83 -1.71 -22.19
N TYR A 203 -22.38 -0.58 -21.63
CA TYR A 203 -21.18 -0.49 -20.80
C TYR A 203 -21.38 0.55 -19.68
N GLY A 204 -20.44 0.63 -18.74
CA GLY A 204 -20.31 1.71 -17.76
C GLY A 204 -18.88 2.24 -17.74
N HIS A 205 -18.70 3.51 -17.39
CA HIS A 205 -17.37 4.15 -17.38
C HIS A 205 -16.42 3.54 -16.33
N GLU A 206 -16.93 2.85 -15.31
CA GLU A 206 -16.11 2.08 -14.36
C GLU A 206 -15.42 0.87 -14.99
N GLU A 207 -15.69 0.53 -16.25
CA GLU A 207 -15.07 -0.61 -16.92
C GLU A 207 -13.62 -0.43 -17.34
N TRP A 208 -13.07 0.78 -17.18
CA TRP A 208 -11.64 1.07 -17.33
C TRP A 208 -10.93 1.30 -16.00
N LEU A 209 -11.58 0.97 -14.87
CA LEU A 209 -11.05 1.22 -13.52
C LEU A 209 -9.66 0.58 -13.28
N PHE A 210 -9.34 -0.49 -14.00
CA PHE A 210 -8.05 -1.18 -13.94
C PHE A 210 -7.31 -1.18 -15.29
N ASP A 211 -7.56 -0.19 -16.15
CA ASP A 211 -6.73 0.07 -17.34
C ASP A 211 -5.40 0.73 -16.94
N LEU A 212 -4.59 -0.01 -16.16
CA LEU A 212 -3.43 0.48 -15.44
C LEU A 212 -2.22 0.76 -16.34
N ALA A 213 -2.32 0.45 -17.64
CA ALA A 213 -1.35 0.91 -18.63
C ALA A 213 -1.41 2.44 -18.82
N LYS A 214 -2.55 3.06 -18.51
CA LYS A 214 -2.77 4.50 -18.66
C LYS A 214 -2.49 5.21 -17.33
N THR A 215 -1.28 5.75 -17.20
CA THR A 215 -0.87 6.56 -16.03
C THR A 215 -0.35 7.93 -16.43
N TYR A 216 -0.61 8.93 -15.59
CA TYR A 216 -0.15 10.29 -15.77
C TYR A 216 0.30 10.85 -14.42
N LYS A 217 1.48 11.48 -14.37
CA LYS A 217 2.08 12.02 -13.13
C LYS A 217 2.12 11.02 -11.95
N GLY A 218 2.31 9.73 -12.25
CA GLY A 218 2.37 8.66 -11.24
C GLY A 218 1.02 8.20 -10.68
N TYR A 219 -0.09 8.60 -11.29
CA TYR A 219 -1.44 8.18 -10.92
C TYR A 219 -2.18 7.55 -12.10
N HIS A 220 -3.06 6.61 -11.80
CA HIS A 220 -4.13 6.20 -12.70
C HIS A 220 -5.38 7.04 -12.39
N TYR A 221 -6.12 7.39 -13.44
CA TYR A 221 -7.32 8.23 -13.36
C TYR A 221 -8.51 7.45 -13.89
N ALA A 222 -9.60 7.46 -13.12
CA ALA A 222 -10.75 6.62 -13.39
C ALA A 222 -12.06 7.29 -13.00
N PHE A 223 -13.15 6.57 -13.27
CA PHE A 223 -14.50 6.98 -12.96
C PHE A 223 -15.14 6.09 -11.90
N LEU A 224 -15.96 6.71 -11.04
CA LEU A 224 -16.93 6.03 -10.18
C LEU A 224 -18.27 6.78 -10.20
N GLU A 225 -19.36 6.13 -10.65
CA GLU A 225 -20.70 6.70 -10.66
C GLU A 225 -21.19 7.17 -9.27
N PRO A 226 -20.89 6.47 -8.15
CA PRO A 226 -21.24 6.94 -6.82
C PRO A 226 -20.69 8.32 -6.46
N ILE A 227 -19.50 8.67 -6.97
CA ILE A 227 -18.86 9.96 -6.74
C ILE A 227 -19.48 11.02 -7.63
N ARG A 228 -19.72 10.71 -8.92
CA ARG A 228 -20.36 11.66 -9.86
C ARG A 228 -21.70 12.18 -9.33
N LYS A 229 -22.53 11.28 -8.76
CA LYS A 229 -23.87 11.64 -8.23
C LYS A 229 -23.86 12.65 -7.09
N GLN A 230 -22.77 12.73 -6.32
CA GLN A 230 -22.66 13.55 -5.12
C GLN A 230 -21.30 14.26 -5.04
N TYR A 231 -20.78 14.68 -6.20
CA TYR A 231 -19.42 15.20 -6.34
C TYR A 231 -19.07 16.29 -5.31
N GLN A 232 -19.95 17.27 -5.12
CA GLN A 232 -19.75 18.38 -4.17
C GLN A 232 -19.51 17.91 -2.73
N ALA A 233 -20.05 16.76 -2.33
CA ALA A 233 -19.83 16.21 -0.99
C ALA A 233 -18.45 15.56 -0.83
N TYR A 234 -17.76 15.25 -1.94
CA TYR A 234 -16.55 14.43 -1.97
C TYR A 234 -15.33 15.11 -2.61
N GLU A 235 -15.51 16.24 -3.30
CA GLU A 235 -14.43 17.00 -3.94
C GLU A 235 -13.22 17.16 -3.01
N ASP A 236 -12.04 16.85 -3.54
CA ASP A 236 -10.75 16.90 -2.85
C ASP A 236 -10.66 16.06 -1.56
N LYS A 237 -11.57 15.10 -1.33
CA LYS A 237 -11.46 14.13 -0.24
C LYS A 237 -10.73 12.86 -0.68
N THR A 238 -10.19 12.16 0.30
CA THR A 238 -9.50 10.88 0.12
C THR A 238 -10.24 9.76 0.86
N PHE A 239 -10.42 8.63 0.20
CA PHE A 239 -11.13 7.45 0.72
C PHE A 239 -10.33 6.17 0.48
N ASP A 240 -10.51 5.18 1.35
CA ASP A 240 -10.19 3.79 1.01
C ASP A 240 -11.50 3.16 0.52
N ILE A 241 -11.53 2.62 -0.70
CA ILE A 241 -12.77 2.19 -1.35
C ILE A 241 -12.73 0.68 -1.60
N VAL A 242 -13.65 -0.03 -0.96
CA VAL A 242 -13.97 -1.43 -1.26
C VAL A 242 -14.96 -1.49 -2.43
N LEU A 243 -14.69 -2.36 -3.38
CA LEU A 243 -15.41 -2.48 -4.63
C LEU A 243 -16.10 -3.84 -4.72
N TYR A 244 -17.36 -3.81 -5.13
CA TYR A 244 -18.12 -5.01 -5.48
C TYR A 244 -18.91 -4.79 -6.76
N THR A 245 -19.30 -5.88 -7.40
CA THR A 245 -20.15 -5.82 -8.59
C THR A 245 -21.33 -6.79 -8.49
N ILE A 246 -22.30 -6.64 -9.39
CA ILE A 246 -23.51 -7.45 -9.47
C ILE A 246 -23.70 -7.89 -10.92
N ASN A 247 -23.67 -9.20 -11.16
CA ASN A 247 -24.13 -9.76 -12.44
C ASN A 247 -25.67 -9.68 -12.45
N SER A 248 -26.24 -8.91 -13.37
CA SER A 248 -27.70 -8.73 -13.46
C SER A 248 -28.45 -9.98 -13.92
N GLU A 249 -27.79 -10.87 -14.67
CA GLU A 249 -28.35 -12.12 -15.21
C GLU A 249 -28.50 -13.14 -14.09
N THR A 250 -27.41 -13.43 -13.39
CA THR A 250 -27.38 -14.45 -12.33
C THR A 250 -27.77 -13.91 -10.95
N ARG A 251 -27.82 -12.59 -10.80
CA ARG A 251 -28.01 -11.87 -9.52
C ARG A 251 -26.89 -12.08 -8.50
N GLN A 252 -25.82 -12.80 -8.87
CA GLN A 252 -24.65 -13.01 -8.02
C GLN A 252 -23.87 -11.71 -7.86
N ARG A 253 -23.18 -11.61 -6.72
CA ARG A 253 -22.30 -10.47 -6.41
C ARG A 253 -20.89 -10.98 -6.26
N TYR A 254 -19.93 -10.16 -6.65
CA TYR A 254 -18.53 -10.50 -6.58
C TYR A 254 -17.77 -9.37 -5.88
N PHE A 255 -16.87 -9.74 -4.99
CA PHE A 255 -15.88 -8.80 -4.49
C PHE A 255 -14.86 -8.54 -5.59
N VAL A 256 -14.66 -7.26 -5.90
CA VAL A 256 -13.70 -6.86 -6.93
C VAL A 256 -12.34 -6.56 -6.30
N GLY A 257 -12.33 -5.86 -5.17
CA GLY A 257 -11.09 -5.51 -4.48
C GLY A 257 -11.23 -4.29 -3.59
N GLU A 258 -10.10 -3.75 -3.16
CA GLU A 258 -9.98 -2.51 -2.41
C GLU A 258 -8.95 -1.61 -3.09
N ILE A 259 -9.21 -0.31 -3.12
CA ILE A 259 -8.25 0.71 -3.55
C ILE A 259 -8.06 1.67 -2.39
N ALA A 260 -6.84 1.73 -1.85
CA ALA A 260 -6.48 2.68 -0.81
C ALA A 260 -6.25 4.09 -1.39
N ASN A 261 -6.29 5.12 -0.55
CA ASN A 261 -5.87 6.48 -0.90
C ASN A 261 -6.52 7.07 -2.16
N VAL A 262 -7.74 6.65 -2.50
CA VAL A 262 -8.48 7.16 -3.66
C VAL A 262 -8.80 8.62 -3.43
N LYS A 263 -8.21 9.50 -4.23
CA LYS A 263 -8.43 10.94 -4.17
C LYS A 263 -9.49 11.34 -5.19
N VAL A 264 -10.53 12.03 -4.73
CA VAL A 264 -11.52 12.65 -5.62
C VAL A 264 -10.91 13.89 -6.27
N LEU A 265 -11.02 13.98 -7.59
CA LEU A 265 -10.42 15.06 -8.36
C LEU A 265 -11.15 16.38 -8.13
N THR A 266 -10.45 17.49 -8.33
CA THR A 266 -11.10 18.79 -8.59
C THR A 266 -11.51 18.88 -10.06
N LYS A 267 -12.37 19.85 -10.41
CA LYS A 267 -12.72 20.13 -11.81
C LYS A 267 -11.49 20.37 -12.69
N ASP A 268 -10.58 21.22 -12.23
CA ASP A 268 -9.36 21.57 -12.98
C ASP A 268 -8.46 20.35 -13.20
N GLN A 269 -8.33 19.47 -12.20
CA GLN A 269 -7.57 18.24 -12.33
C GLN A 269 -8.19 17.28 -13.35
N ALA A 270 -9.52 17.21 -13.39
CA ALA A 270 -10.26 16.36 -14.32
C ALA A 270 -10.15 16.86 -15.77
N GLU A 271 -10.20 18.18 -15.99
CA GLU A 271 -9.98 18.78 -17.31
C GLU A 271 -8.52 18.60 -17.76
N GLU A 272 -7.55 18.78 -16.87
CA GLU A 272 -6.13 18.57 -17.18
C GLU A 272 -5.88 17.14 -17.68
N VAL A 273 -6.39 16.12 -16.96
CA VAL A 273 -6.19 14.73 -17.36
C VAL A 273 -6.97 14.39 -18.63
N TYR A 274 -8.17 14.94 -18.81
CA TYR A 274 -8.92 14.77 -20.06
C TYR A 274 -8.10 15.24 -21.26
N SER A 275 -7.55 16.46 -21.22
CA SER A 275 -6.70 16.99 -22.30
C SER A 275 -5.45 16.14 -22.53
N TYR A 276 -4.88 15.56 -21.47
CA TYR A 276 -3.74 14.66 -21.60
C TYR A 276 -4.12 13.35 -22.31
N TYR A 277 -5.24 12.72 -21.93
CA TYR A 277 -5.74 11.50 -22.55
C TYR A 277 -6.11 11.73 -24.03
N GLU A 278 -6.69 12.90 -24.35
CA GLU A 278 -7.00 13.31 -25.72
C GLU A 278 -5.72 13.45 -26.55
N LYS A 279 -4.74 14.22 -26.06
CA LYS A 279 -3.46 14.46 -26.76
C LYS A 279 -2.67 13.18 -26.99
N THR A 280 -2.75 12.23 -26.06
CA THR A 280 -2.02 10.94 -26.12
C THR A 280 -2.75 9.92 -27.00
N GLY A 281 -3.99 10.20 -27.42
CA GLY A 281 -4.82 9.29 -28.23
C GLY A 281 -5.52 8.19 -27.42
N TRP A 282 -5.44 8.22 -26.09
CA TRP A 282 -6.09 7.22 -25.24
C TRP A 282 -7.61 7.30 -25.25
N LEU A 283 -8.19 8.51 -25.39
CA LEU A 283 -9.64 8.61 -25.55
C LEU A 283 -10.13 7.93 -26.84
N PHE A 284 -9.37 8.07 -27.93
CA PHE A 284 -9.68 7.42 -29.19
C PHE A 284 -9.56 5.89 -29.08
N GLU A 285 -8.53 5.39 -28.39
CA GLU A 285 -8.38 3.97 -28.10
C GLU A 285 -9.59 3.43 -27.30
N MET A 286 -9.99 4.12 -26.23
CA MET A 286 -11.15 3.74 -25.41
C MET A 286 -12.45 3.76 -26.22
N GLU A 287 -12.62 4.73 -27.12
CA GLU A 287 -13.78 4.79 -28.03
C GLU A 287 -13.79 3.60 -29.00
N GLN A 288 -12.64 3.20 -29.53
CA GLN A 288 -12.56 2.03 -30.40
C GLN A 288 -12.87 0.72 -29.67
N GLN A 289 -12.45 0.58 -28.41
CA GLN A 289 -12.82 -0.59 -27.61
C GLN A 289 -14.34 -0.72 -27.43
N ILE A 290 -15.08 0.40 -27.40
CA ILE A 290 -16.56 0.39 -27.37
C ILE A 290 -17.10 -0.10 -28.72
N ILE A 291 -16.59 0.46 -29.82
CA ILE A 291 -16.99 0.10 -31.20
C ILE A 291 -16.75 -1.39 -31.47
N ASP A 292 -15.60 -1.93 -31.03
CA ASP A 292 -15.22 -3.34 -31.19
C ASP A 292 -16.17 -4.31 -30.47
N LYS A 293 -16.92 -3.84 -29.46
CA LYS A 293 -17.98 -4.63 -28.82
C LYS A 293 -19.35 -4.46 -29.49
N ASN A 294 -19.42 -3.83 -30.67
CA ASN A 294 -20.64 -3.48 -31.40
C ASN A 294 -21.59 -2.61 -30.56
N ILE A 295 -21.03 -1.63 -29.86
CA ILE A 295 -21.77 -0.69 -29.02
C ILE A 295 -21.72 0.71 -29.62
N ASN A 296 -22.78 1.51 -29.44
CA ASN A 296 -22.79 2.92 -29.82
C ASN A 296 -21.84 3.76 -28.91
N PRO A 297 -20.80 4.41 -29.48
CA PRO A 297 -19.86 5.23 -28.72
C PRO A 297 -20.42 6.58 -28.24
N ASP A 298 -21.60 7.03 -28.69
CA ASP A 298 -22.17 8.35 -28.33
C ASP A 298 -22.27 8.60 -26.82
N GLY A 299 -22.38 7.52 -26.03
CA GLY A 299 -22.39 7.57 -24.56
C GLY A 299 -21.05 7.97 -23.94
N PHE A 300 -19.95 7.89 -24.69
CA PHE A 300 -18.58 8.18 -24.28
C PHE A 300 -18.13 9.53 -24.82
N SER A 301 -18.25 9.75 -26.14
CA SER A 301 -17.64 10.88 -26.85
C SER A 301 -18.17 12.24 -26.40
N ASN A 302 -19.35 12.27 -25.78
CA ASN A 302 -19.96 13.48 -25.22
C ASN A 302 -19.53 13.80 -23.79
N TRP A 303 -18.81 12.90 -23.12
CA TRP A 303 -18.42 13.03 -21.72
C TRP A 303 -17.01 13.63 -21.62
N LYS A 304 -16.83 14.56 -20.69
CA LYS A 304 -15.55 15.28 -20.47
C LYS A 304 -15.30 15.54 -18.99
N GLY A 305 -14.04 15.82 -18.64
CA GLY A 305 -13.64 16.19 -17.29
C GLY A 305 -14.15 15.21 -16.24
N LEU A 306 -14.85 15.72 -15.22
CA LEU A 306 -15.40 14.93 -14.10
C LEU A 306 -16.39 13.83 -14.49
N ASN A 307 -16.96 13.90 -15.69
CA ASN A 307 -17.84 12.86 -16.17
C ASN A 307 -17.04 11.64 -16.64
N LEU A 308 -15.79 11.80 -17.10
CA LEU A 308 -14.92 10.66 -17.45
C LEU A 308 -13.90 10.31 -16.36
N PHE A 309 -13.44 11.29 -15.58
CA PHE A 309 -12.43 11.10 -14.57
C PHE A 309 -12.83 11.85 -13.30
N ASN A 310 -13.20 11.13 -12.24
CA ASN A 310 -13.58 11.74 -10.97
C ASN A 310 -12.74 11.25 -9.78
N ILE A 311 -11.87 10.28 -9.99
CA ILE A 311 -10.93 9.78 -9.01
C ILE A 311 -9.54 9.55 -9.59
N ARG A 312 -8.54 9.49 -8.71
CA ARG A 312 -7.22 8.97 -8.99
C ARG A 312 -6.64 8.17 -7.83
N PHE A 313 -5.72 7.26 -8.13
CA PHE A 313 -4.99 6.43 -7.17
C PHE A 313 -3.68 5.93 -7.77
N LYS A 314 -2.75 5.42 -6.95
CA LYS A 314 -1.55 4.76 -7.44
C LYS A 314 -1.81 3.29 -7.70
N ILE A 315 -1.03 2.68 -8.61
CA ILE A 315 -1.07 1.23 -8.84
C ILE A 315 -0.76 0.46 -7.54
N SER A 316 0.17 0.96 -6.73
CA SER A 316 0.54 0.38 -5.43
C SER A 316 -0.57 0.43 -4.37
N ASP A 317 -1.63 1.21 -4.60
CA ASP A 317 -2.77 1.31 -3.67
C ASP A 317 -3.85 0.25 -3.93
N ILE A 318 -3.71 -0.56 -4.99
CA ILE A 318 -4.72 -1.54 -5.40
C ILE A 318 -4.48 -2.88 -4.71
N LYS A 319 -5.55 -3.45 -4.14
CA LYS A 319 -5.63 -4.84 -3.69
C LYS A 319 -6.82 -5.51 -4.35
N GLN A 320 -6.61 -6.14 -5.51
CA GLN A 320 -7.69 -6.84 -6.20
C GLN A 320 -8.04 -8.16 -5.49
N SER A 321 -9.32 -8.52 -5.52
CA SER A 321 -9.81 -9.77 -4.96
C SER A 321 -9.14 -10.96 -5.65
N GLU A 322 -8.75 -11.96 -4.86
CA GLU A 322 -8.09 -13.16 -5.36
C GLU A 322 -9.07 -14.15 -6.01
N SER A 323 -10.36 -14.00 -5.73
CA SER A 323 -11.43 -14.89 -6.16
C SER A 323 -12.55 -14.08 -6.82
N LEU A 324 -12.22 -13.44 -7.94
CA LEU A 324 -13.16 -12.62 -8.73
C LEU A 324 -14.36 -13.43 -9.28
N ASP A 325 -14.23 -14.74 -9.34
CA ASP A 325 -15.23 -15.71 -9.80
C ASP A 325 -16.02 -16.35 -8.65
N THR A 326 -15.68 -16.06 -7.39
CA THR A 326 -16.37 -16.62 -6.22
C THR A 326 -17.47 -15.67 -5.77
N PRO A 327 -18.76 -16.10 -5.82
CA PRO A 327 -19.86 -15.25 -5.39
C PRO A 327 -19.80 -14.94 -3.90
N ILE A 328 -20.15 -13.71 -3.54
CA ILE A 328 -20.36 -13.30 -2.15
C ILE A 328 -21.46 -14.17 -1.52
N PRO A 329 -21.23 -14.78 -0.35
CA PRO A 329 -22.22 -15.62 0.32
C PRO A 329 -23.57 -14.90 0.48
N PRO A 330 -24.71 -15.59 0.31
CA PRO A 330 -26.04 -14.97 0.27
C PRO A 330 -26.45 -14.28 1.58
N HIS A 331 -25.85 -14.67 2.71
CA HIS A 331 -26.10 -14.07 4.03
C HIS A 331 -25.26 -12.81 4.29
N ASN A 332 -24.30 -12.47 3.41
CA ASN A 332 -23.47 -11.29 3.60
C ASN A 332 -24.31 -10.00 3.40
N PRO A 333 -24.21 -9.00 4.30
CA PRO A 333 -25.00 -7.76 4.22
C PRO A 333 -24.83 -6.93 2.93
N ILE A 334 -23.78 -7.16 2.13
CA ILE A 334 -23.61 -6.53 0.79
C ILE A 334 -24.79 -6.83 -0.14
N HIS A 335 -25.51 -7.94 0.05
CA HIS A 335 -26.68 -8.26 -0.76
C HIS A 335 -27.80 -7.20 -0.64
N ASN A 336 -27.82 -6.42 0.44
CA ASN A 336 -28.73 -5.29 0.64
C ASN A 336 -28.33 -4.03 -0.15
N LEU A 337 -27.09 -3.98 -0.68
CA LEU A 337 -26.54 -2.85 -1.40
C LEU A 337 -26.76 -3.02 -2.91
N ASN A 338 -27.73 -2.31 -3.47
CA ASN A 338 -28.10 -2.44 -4.89
C ASN A 338 -27.74 -1.23 -5.76
N ARG A 339 -27.59 -0.04 -5.15
CA ARG A 339 -27.46 1.22 -5.87
C ARG A 339 -25.98 1.65 -5.98
N TYR A 340 -25.67 2.40 -7.03
CA TYR A 340 -24.42 3.16 -7.14
C TYR A 340 -24.42 4.27 -6.08
N SER A 341 -23.84 3.99 -4.91
CA SER A 341 -23.76 4.89 -3.75
C SER A 341 -22.46 4.62 -2.99
N LEU A 342 -21.86 5.67 -2.44
CA LEU A 342 -20.60 5.59 -1.70
C LEU A 342 -20.91 5.46 -0.21
N ILE A 343 -21.05 4.23 0.28
CA ILE A 343 -21.58 3.95 1.61
C ILE A 343 -20.43 3.81 2.61
N HIS A 344 -20.65 4.15 3.89
CA HIS A 344 -19.68 3.85 4.94
C HIS A 344 -19.42 2.35 4.99
N TYR A 345 -18.14 1.97 4.96
CA TYR A 345 -17.79 0.57 5.15
C TYR A 345 -18.15 0.11 6.56
N LYS A 346 -18.60 -1.13 6.67
CA LYS A 346 -18.82 -1.84 7.94
C LYS A 346 -18.06 -3.16 7.87
N GLU A 347 -17.47 -3.57 8.98
CA GLU A 347 -16.68 -4.81 9.05
C GLU A 347 -17.48 -6.05 8.63
N GLU A 348 -18.80 -6.07 8.86
CA GLU A 348 -19.72 -7.13 8.43
C GLU A 348 -19.76 -7.34 6.91
N TYR A 349 -19.32 -6.37 6.12
CA TYR A 349 -19.21 -6.51 4.68
C TYR A 349 -18.04 -7.41 4.29
N GLY A 350 -16.93 -7.37 5.01
CA GLY A 350 -15.71 -8.09 4.65
C GLY A 350 -15.93 -9.60 4.50
N LEU A 351 -15.29 -10.21 3.51
CA LEU A 351 -15.03 -11.65 3.55
C LEU A 351 -13.97 -11.84 4.61
N THR A 352 -14.33 -12.46 5.73
CA THR A 352 -13.32 -12.82 6.74
C THR A 352 -12.46 -13.94 6.17
N GLU A 353 -11.34 -13.58 5.54
CA GLU A 353 -10.15 -14.43 5.54
C GLU A 353 -9.61 -14.41 6.97
N ASN A 354 -10.32 -15.07 7.90
CA ASN A 354 -9.80 -15.28 9.24
C ASN A 354 -8.63 -16.25 9.12
N VAL A 355 -7.43 -15.71 8.95
CA VAL A 355 -6.18 -16.48 8.93
C VAL A 355 -5.96 -17.20 10.27
N ASP A 356 -6.60 -16.73 11.34
CA ASP A 356 -6.62 -17.37 12.65
C ASP A 356 -7.57 -18.59 12.74
N LYS A 357 -8.39 -18.85 11.72
CA LYS A 357 -9.11 -20.12 11.61
C LYS A 357 -8.23 -21.14 10.90
N VAL A 358 -7.75 -22.10 11.70
CA VAL A 358 -7.29 -23.44 11.32
C VAL A 358 -7.92 -23.88 10.01
N ASP A 359 -7.09 -24.36 9.08
CA ASP A 359 -7.49 -24.97 7.79
C ASP A 359 -8.88 -25.63 7.90
N THR A 360 -9.87 -24.99 7.29
CA THR A 360 -11.27 -25.43 7.33
C THR A 360 -11.59 -26.41 6.21
N TYR A 361 -10.58 -26.98 5.53
CA TYR A 361 -10.81 -28.05 4.56
C TYR A 361 -11.64 -29.15 5.20
N ASN A 362 -12.86 -29.33 4.69
CA ASN A 362 -13.79 -30.33 5.17
C ASN A 362 -14.51 -30.93 3.97
N PHE A 363 -13.97 -32.03 3.45
CA PHE A 363 -14.58 -32.78 2.37
C PHE A 363 -16.04 -33.16 2.68
N ALA A 364 -16.35 -33.53 3.93
CA ALA A 364 -17.69 -33.96 4.34
C ALA A 364 -18.74 -32.83 4.35
N ALA A 365 -18.31 -31.56 4.30
CA ALA A 365 -19.23 -30.42 4.19
C ALA A 365 -19.66 -30.14 2.74
N ALA A 366 -18.97 -30.71 1.74
CA ALA A 366 -19.36 -30.58 0.35
C ALA A 366 -20.67 -31.35 0.10
N LYS A 367 -21.61 -30.74 -0.62
CA LYS A 367 -22.81 -31.43 -1.07
C LYS A 367 -22.48 -32.25 -2.31
N ASP A 368 -22.77 -33.55 -2.27
CA ASP A 368 -22.73 -34.38 -3.46
C ASP A 368 -23.72 -33.84 -4.50
N THR A 369 -23.21 -33.43 -5.65
CA THR A 369 -24.02 -33.14 -6.83
C THR A 369 -24.01 -34.38 -7.72
N ILE A 370 -25.18 -35.00 -7.90
CA ILE A 370 -25.34 -36.08 -8.88
C ILE A 370 -25.09 -35.47 -10.27
N PRO A 371 -24.07 -35.94 -11.02
CA PRO A 371 -23.85 -35.49 -12.37
C PRO A 371 -25.13 -35.73 -13.19
N PRO A 372 -25.62 -34.73 -13.95
CA PRO A 372 -26.82 -34.92 -14.75
C PRO A 372 -26.64 -36.14 -15.66
N ALA A 373 -27.63 -37.03 -15.68
CA ALA A 373 -27.70 -38.21 -16.52
C ALA A 373 -27.95 -37.81 -17.99
N THR A 374 -27.08 -36.99 -18.56
CA THR A 374 -27.07 -36.66 -19.99
C THR A 374 -25.97 -37.48 -20.62
N GLY A 375 -26.33 -38.63 -21.19
CA GLY A 375 -25.39 -39.45 -21.95
C GLY A 375 -24.72 -38.62 -23.04
N GLY A 376 -23.40 -38.48 -22.96
CA GLY A 376 -22.45 -38.18 -24.05
C GLY A 376 -22.62 -36.92 -24.90
N ILE A 377 -23.74 -36.21 -24.85
CA ILE A 377 -23.96 -35.01 -25.67
C ILE A 377 -23.33 -33.83 -24.96
N ILE A 378 -22.16 -33.40 -25.47
CA ILE A 378 -21.58 -32.10 -25.14
C ILE A 378 -22.58 -31.04 -25.57
N LYS A 379 -23.42 -30.57 -24.65
CA LYS A 379 -24.25 -29.39 -24.91
C LYS A 379 -23.29 -28.23 -25.12
N THR A 380 -23.30 -27.65 -26.32
CA THR A 380 -22.78 -26.31 -26.58
C THR A 380 -23.62 -25.31 -25.79
N LYS A 381 -23.39 -25.23 -24.47
CA LYS A 381 -23.82 -24.08 -23.70
C LYS A 381 -22.91 -22.93 -24.10
N GLU A 382 -23.49 -21.79 -24.41
CA GLU A 382 -22.75 -20.53 -24.39
C GLU A 382 -22.10 -20.42 -23.01
N TYR A 383 -20.77 -20.53 -22.97
CA TYR A 383 -20.03 -20.42 -21.73
C TYR A 383 -19.94 -18.94 -21.37
N GLU A 384 -20.77 -18.53 -20.42
CA GLU A 384 -20.78 -17.16 -19.90
C GLU A 384 -19.50 -16.90 -19.10
N ARG A 385 -18.64 -16.01 -19.61
CA ARG A 385 -17.35 -15.71 -18.98
C ARG A 385 -17.55 -15.01 -17.63
N GLN A 386 -16.86 -15.52 -16.60
CA GLN A 386 -16.76 -14.85 -15.31
C GLN A 386 -15.73 -13.71 -15.34
N PRO A 387 -15.75 -12.79 -14.38
CA PRO A 387 -14.69 -11.80 -14.22
C PRO A 387 -13.34 -12.48 -14.04
N LYS A 388 -12.31 -11.99 -14.74
CA LYS A 388 -10.95 -12.48 -14.65
C LYS A 388 -9.99 -11.34 -14.37
N THR A 389 -8.87 -11.67 -13.73
CA THR A 389 -7.73 -10.76 -13.58
C THR A 389 -6.98 -10.69 -14.91
N VAL A 390 -6.46 -9.51 -15.26
CA VAL A 390 -5.62 -9.30 -16.44
C VAL A 390 -4.26 -8.77 -15.99
N GLU A 391 -3.19 -9.21 -16.67
CA GLU A 391 -1.83 -8.79 -16.39
C GLU A 391 -1.59 -7.36 -16.88
N ILE A 392 -0.80 -6.57 -16.15
CA ILE A 392 -0.47 -5.20 -16.53
C ILE A 392 0.79 -5.22 -17.40
N GLU A 393 0.64 -5.38 -18.71
CA GLU A 393 1.75 -5.56 -19.66
C GLU A 393 2.79 -4.43 -19.61
N TYR A 394 2.35 -3.16 -19.54
CA TYR A 394 3.26 -2.02 -19.41
C TYR A 394 4.13 -2.12 -18.15
N LEU A 395 3.54 -2.51 -17.02
CA LEU A 395 4.27 -2.69 -15.77
C LEU A 395 5.25 -3.86 -15.86
N HIS A 396 4.86 -4.94 -16.57
CA HIS A 396 5.74 -6.08 -16.83
C HIS A 396 7.00 -5.59 -17.56
N GLN A 397 6.84 -4.85 -18.66
CA GLN A 397 7.95 -4.33 -19.43
C GLN A 397 8.83 -3.38 -18.60
N ALA A 398 8.22 -2.50 -17.81
CA ALA A 398 8.93 -1.56 -16.94
C ALA A 398 9.75 -2.28 -15.85
N ILE A 399 9.20 -3.34 -15.24
CA ILE A 399 9.91 -4.18 -14.27
C ILE A 399 11.03 -4.97 -14.96
N SER A 400 10.78 -5.56 -16.13
CA SER A 400 11.79 -6.32 -16.89
C SER A 400 13.01 -5.46 -17.23
N ASP A 401 12.80 -4.26 -17.79
CA ASP A 401 13.89 -3.36 -18.14
C ASP A 401 14.59 -2.77 -16.91
N GLY A 402 13.82 -2.38 -15.88
CA GLY A 402 14.36 -1.85 -14.64
C GLY A 402 15.21 -2.87 -13.87
N LEU A 403 14.73 -4.11 -13.78
CA LEU A 403 15.43 -5.21 -13.14
C LEU A 403 16.70 -5.57 -13.92
N LEU A 404 16.63 -5.66 -15.25
CA LEU A 404 17.81 -5.90 -16.09
C LEU A 404 18.89 -4.84 -15.83
N ALA A 405 18.51 -3.56 -15.81
CA ALA A 405 19.43 -2.45 -15.56
C ALA A 405 20.05 -2.53 -14.15
N LYS A 406 19.23 -2.80 -13.13
CA LYS A 406 19.67 -2.98 -11.74
C LYS A 406 20.69 -4.11 -11.61
N LEU A 407 20.38 -5.30 -12.12
CA LEU A 407 21.26 -6.46 -12.05
C LEU A 407 22.57 -6.25 -12.83
N LYS A 408 22.53 -5.63 -14.02
CA LYS A 408 23.74 -5.28 -14.78
C LYS A 408 24.61 -4.25 -14.06
N SER A 409 24.01 -3.28 -13.36
CA SER A 409 24.78 -2.30 -12.57
C SER A 409 25.57 -2.94 -11.43
N GLU A 410 25.14 -4.12 -10.98
CA GLU A 410 25.82 -4.96 -9.98
C GLU A 410 26.83 -5.92 -10.63
N SER A 411 27.16 -5.72 -11.91
CA SER A 411 28.06 -6.59 -12.71
C SER A 411 27.60 -8.04 -12.84
N ARG A 412 26.30 -8.30 -12.71
CA ARG A 412 25.71 -9.65 -12.86
C ARG A 412 25.55 -10.00 -14.34
N LYS A 413 25.80 -11.27 -14.69
CA LYS A 413 25.67 -11.78 -16.06
C LYS A 413 24.22 -12.14 -16.37
N VAL A 414 23.43 -11.15 -16.76
CA VAL A 414 21.98 -11.30 -16.96
C VAL A 414 21.54 -10.96 -18.40
N LYS A 415 20.56 -11.72 -18.90
CA LYS A 415 19.86 -11.49 -20.18
C LYS A 415 18.35 -11.61 -19.98
N LYS A 416 17.57 -10.93 -20.83
CA LYS A 416 16.10 -11.07 -20.89
C LYS A 416 15.66 -11.90 -22.09
N GLU A 417 14.44 -12.45 -22.05
CA GLU A 417 13.82 -13.20 -23.16
C GLU A 417 14.68 -14.39 -23.65
N VAL A 418 15.24 -15.16 -22.71
CA VAL A 418 16.14 -16.27 -23.05
C VAL A 418 15.32 -17.48 -23.48
N ASP A 419 15.76 -18.18 -24.52
CA ASP A 419 15.09 -19.39 -25.01
C ASP A 419 15.01 -20.47 -23.91
N ALA A 420 13.81 -21.02 -23.67
CA ALA A 420 13.65 -22.12 -22.73
C ALA A 420 14.20 -23.46 -23.28
N GLY A 421 14.55 -23.53 -24.57
CA GLY A 421 15.10 -24.69 -25.24
C GLY A 421 14.06 -25.74 -25.63
N TYR A 422 12.77 -25.36 -25.65
CA TYR A 422 11.68 -26.16 -26.18
C TYR A 422 10.50 -25.25 -26.56
N GLY A 423 9.79 -25.61 -27.62
CA GLY A 423 8.71 -24.77 -28.17
C GLY A 423 9.20 -23.36 -28.50
N ASN A 424 8.28 -22.39 -28.46
CA ASN A 424 8.59 -20.96 -28.61
C ASN A 424 8.58 -20.23 -27.25
N ASN A 425 8.88 -20.95 -26.16
CA ASN A 425 8.84 -20.40 -24.80
C ASN A 425 10.09 -19.58 -24.48
N ARG A 426 9.92 -18.46 -23.78
CA ARG A 426 10.98 -17.54 -23.36
C ARG A 426 10.91 -17.33 -21.86
N ILE A 427 12.07 -17.32 -21.21
CA ILE A 427 12.23 -17.01 -19.79
C ILE A 427 12.46 -15.50 -19.68
N ASP A 428 11.71 -14.82 -18.82
CA ASP A 428 11.72 -13.35 -18.72
C ASP A 428 13.12 -12.81 -18.47
N LEU A 429 13.83 -13.31 -17.44
CA LEU A 429 15.28 -13.13 -17.31
C LEU A 429 16.01 -14.39 -16.85
N VAL A 430 17.26 -14.52 -17.32
CA VAL A 430 18.21 -15.52 -16.87
C VAL A 430 19.50 -14.84 -16.43
N GLU A 431 19.94 -15.17 -15.23
CA GLU A 431 21.27 -14.82 -14.74
C GLU A 431 22.16 -16.05 -14.66
N GLN A 432 23.37 -15.93 -15.19
CA GLN A 432 24.38 -16.98 -15.10
C GLN A 432 25.29 -16.75 -13.90
N VAL A 433 25.31 -17.71 -12.97
CA VAL A 433 26.28 -17.76 -11.87
C VAL A 433 27.16 -19.01 -12.01
N PRO A 434 28.33 -19.09 -11.33
CA PRO A 434 29.27 -20.21 -11.50
C PRO A 434 28.66 -21.60 -11.29
N ASP A 435 27.66 -21.71 -10.41
CA ASP A 435 27.05 -22.99 -10.03
C ASP A 435 25.72 -23.28 -10.77
N GLY A 436 25.39 -22.53 -11.83
CA GLY A 436 24.19 -22.73 -12.63
C GLY A 436 23.40 -21.44 -12.87
N ASP A 437 22.29 -21.56 -13.59
CA ASP A 437 21.47 -20.41 -13.99
C ASP A 437 20.36 -20.11 -12.96
N ILE A 438 20.02 -18.83 -12.80
CA ILE A 438 18.88 -18.36 -12.01
C ILE A 438 17.82 -17.86 -12.98
N PHE A 439 16.61 -18.41 -12.89
CA PHE A 439 15.48 -18.00 -13.73
C PHE A 439 14.60 -17.04 -12.95
N TYR A 440 14.26 -15.92 -13.58
CA TYR A 440 13.31 -14.94 -13.09
C TYR A 440 12.06 -14.97 -13.95
N GLU A 441 10.90 -14.98 -13.31
CA GLU A 441 9.60 -14.83 -13.97
C GLU A 441 8.85 -13.66 -13.35
N ILE A 442 8.52 -12.68 -14.18
CA ILE A 442 7.85 -11.45 -13.81
C ILE A 442 6.35 -11.62 -14.04
N LYS A 443 5.53 -11.31 -13.02
CA LYS A 443 4.08 -11.22 -13.19
C LYS A 443 3.49 -10.00 -12.52
N THR A 444 2.73 -9.24 -13.30
CA THR A 444 2.20 -7.94 -12.89
C THR A 444 0.69 -7.90 -12.77
N TYR A 445 0.07 -9.02 -12.40
CA TYR A 445 -1.34 -9.01 -12.04
C TYR A 445 -1.58 -8.14 -10.80
N PRO A 446 -2.73 -7.45 -10.69
CA PRO A 446 -3.10 -6.73 -9.47
C PRO A 446 -3.30 -7.65 -8.24
N SER A 447 -3.52 -8.95 -8.45
CA SER A 447 -3.54 -9.97 -7.40
C SER A 447 -2.18 -10.64 -7.27
N LEU A 448 -1.56 -10.49 -6.09
CA LEU A 448 -0.27 -11.10 -5.78
C LEU A 448 -0.29 -12.63 -5.86
N LYS A 449 -1.34 -13.28 -5.32
CA LYS A 449 -1.47 -14.73 -5.41
C LYS A 449 -1.67 -15.20 -6.86
N THR A 450 -2.34 -14.42 -7.71
CA THR A 450 -2.45 -14.73 -9.15
C THR A 450 -1.09 -14.66 -9.83
N SER A 451 -0.32 -13.58 -9.60
CA SER A 451 1.06 -13.45 -10.09
C SER A 451 1.92 -14.65 -9.67
N ILE A 452 1.88 -15.02 -8.38
CA ILE A 452 2.63 -16.16 -7.85
C ILE A 452 2.19 -17.48 -8.51
N ARG A 453 0.87 -17.72 -8.61
CA ARG A 453 0.33 -18.97 -9.16
C ARG A 453 0.77 -19.19 -10.61
N VAL A 454 0.69 -18.16 -11.43
CA VAL A 454 1.08 -18.22 -12.85
C VAL A 454 2.59 -18.36 -12.98
N ALA A 455 3.36 -17.54 -12.26
CA ALA A 455 4.82 -17.54 -12.34
C ALA A 455 5.45 -18.88 -11.94
N ILE A 456 4.96 -19.51 -10.87
CA ILE A 456 5.47 -20.82 -10.42
C ILE A 456 5.29 -21.87 -11.51
N GLY A 457 4.13 -21.91 -12.16
CA GLY A 457 3.85 -22.85 -13.23
C GLY A 457 4.85 -22.71 -14.37
N GLN A 458 5.07 -21.48 -14.84
CA GLN A 458 6.01 -21.20 -15.94
C GLN A 458 7.46 -21.50 -15.55
N LEU A 459 7.91 -21.09 -14.36
CA LEU A 459 9.27 -21.40 -13.87
C LEU A 459 9.54 -22.90 -13.80
N LEU A 460 8.59 -23.68 -13.29
CA LEU A 460 8.70 -25.14 -13.24
C LEU A 460 8.71 -25.74 -14.65
N GLU A 461 7.85 -25.25 -15.55
CA GLU A 461 7.82 -25.69 -16.95
C GLU A 461 9.18 -25.43 -17.63
N TYR A 462 9.68 -24.19 -17.57
CA TYR A 462 10.94 -23.82 -18.21
C TYR A 462 12.12 -24.64 -17.71
N SER A 463 12.19 -24.88 -16.40
CA SER A 463 13.28 -25.63 -15.79
C SER A 463 13.18 -27.14 -16.05
N MET A 464 11.96 -27.71 -16.01
CA MET A 464 11.75 -29.16 -15.84
C MET A 464 11.03 -29.88 -16.99
N TRP A 465 10.37 -29.18 -17.92
CA TRP A 465 9.56 -29.81 -18.98
C TRP A 465 10.33 -30.80 -19.86
N THR A 466 11.62 -30.55 -20.08
CA THR A 466 12.49 -31.43 -20.89
C THR A 466 13.18 -32.51 -20.06
N GLU A 467 12.62 -32.89 -18.91
CA GLU A 467 13.21 -33.84 -17.93
C GLU A 467 14.62 -33.45 -17.46
N LYS A 468 14.93 -32.14 -17.50
CA LYS A 468 16.18 -31.56 -16.98
C LYS A 468 15.89 -30.75 -15.72
N ASN A 469 16.92 -30.31 -15.04
CA ASN A 469 16.79 -29.23 -14.05
C ASN A 469 17.74 -28.12 -14.47
N LYS A 470 17.23 -27.17 -15.26
CA LYS A 470 18.06 -26.16 -15.93
C LYS A 470 18.46 -25.00 -15.01
N ALA A 471 17.69 -24.76 -13.94
CA ALA A 471 17.89 -23.63 -13.05
C ALA A 471 18.31 -24.08 -11.65
N LYS A 472 19.33 -23.42 -11.10
CA LYS A 472 19.74 -23.50 -9.70
C LYS A 472 18.69 -22.86 -8.78
N GLU A 473 18.11 -21.74 -9.20
CA GLU A 473 17.06 -21.02 -8.46
C GLU A 473 15.95 -20.55 -9.40
N LEU A 474 14.72 -20.56 -8.88
CA LEU A 474 13.52 -20.08 -9.54
C LEU A 474 13.00 -18.88 -8.75
N ILE A 475 12.92 -17.70 -9.37
CA ILE A 475 12.57 -16.46 -8.67
C ILE A 475 11.33 -15.85 -9.31
N VAL A 476 10.25 -15.78 -8.51
CA VAL A 476 9.06 -15.01 -8.86
C VAL A 476 9.31 -13.55 -8.56
N VAL A 477 9.06 -12.68 -9.54
CA VAL A 477 9.20 -11.22 -9.42
C VAL A 477 7.86 -10.53 -9.64
N THR A 478 7.48 -9.63 -8.73
CA THR A 478 6.28 -8.78 -8.89
C THR A 478 6.59 -7.33 -8.55
N GLN A 479 5.60 -6.44 -8.74
CA GLN A 479 5.59 -5.12 -8.09
C GLN A 479 5.53 -5.24 -6.56
N PRO A 480 5.95 -4.23 -5.79
CA PRO A 480 5.83 -4.23 -4.33
C PRO A 480 4.36 -4.32 -3.89
N THR A 481 4.09 -5.14 -2.88
CA THR A 481 2.74 -5.34 -2.35
C THR A 481 2.71 -5.27 -0.81
N PRO A 482 1.56 -4.91 -0.21
CA PRO A 482 1.43 -4.86 1.25
C PRO A 482 1.53 -6.23 1.95
N ASP A 483 1.27 -7.34 1.22
CA ASP A 483 1.13 -8.68 1.78
C ASP A 483 2.47 -9.47 1.84
N ALA A 484 3.61 -8.76 1.84
CA ALA A 484 4.94 -9.37 1.71
C ALA A 484 5.26 -10.43 2.79
N GLU A 485 4.77 -10.27 4.03
CA GLU A 485 5.08 -11.22 5.12
C GLU A 485 4.41 -12.59 4.93
N ALA A 486 3.15 -12.60 4.48
CA ALA A 486 2.45 -13.85 4.18
C ALA A 486 3.13 -14.62 3.05
N VAL A 487 3.69 -13.91 2.06
CA VAL A 487 4.46 -14.51 0.96
C VAL A 487 5.74 -15.17 1.47
N LYS A 488 6.48 -14.55 2.40
CA LYS A 488 7.69 -15.16 2.99
C LYS A 488 7.39 -16.50 3.64
N ILE A 489 6.31 -16.56 4.42
CA ILE A 489 5.88 -17.78 5.11
C ILE A 489 5.51 -18.85 4.08
N TYR A 490 4.75 -18.50 3.05
CA TYR A 490 4.32 -19.42 1.99
C TYR A 490 5.50 -20.01 1.19
N PHE A 491 6.42 -19.17 0.71
CA PHE A 491 7.59 -19.63 -0.05
C PHE A 491 8.55 -20.45 0.83
N ALA A 492 8.75 -20.05 2.09
CA ALA A 492 9.53 -20.86 3.05
C ALA A 492 8.91 -22.24 3.27
N HIS A 493 7.59 -22.33 3.34
CA HIS A 493 6.87 -23.61 3.45
C HIS A 493 7.07 -24.48 2.20
N ILE A 494 6.91 -23.93 0.98
CA ILE A 494 7.16 -24.67 -0.27
C ILE A 494 8.58 -25.25 -0.31
N ARG A 495 9.59 -24.42 -0.05
CA ARG A 495 10.99 -24.86 -0.07
C ARG A 495 11.24 -25.98 0.94
N LYS A 496 10.72 -25.84 2.16
CA LYS A 496 10.86 -26.84 3.21
C LYS A 496 10.17 -28.16 2.85
N THR A 497 8.97 -28.10 2.27
CA THR A 497 8.14 -29.29 2.01
C THR A 497 8.57 -30.05 0.76
N TYR A 498 8.90 -29.34 -0.32
CA TYR A 498 9.13 -29.94 -1.64
C TYR A 498 10.58 -29.88 -2.12
N ASN A 499 11.46 -29.19 -1.39
CA ASN A 499 12.87 -29.01 -1.77
C ASN A 499 13.06 -28.39 -3.17
N ILE A 500 12.11 -27.54 -3.59
CA ILE A 500 12.20 -26.76 -4.84
C ILE A 500 12.88 -25.43 -4.50
N PRO A 501 13.92 -24.99 -5.23
CA PRO A 501 14.67 -23.76 -4.94
C PRO A 501 13.91 -22.51 -5.43
N LEU A 502 12.68 -22.35 -4.92
CA LEU A 502 11.74 -21.31 -5.31
C LEU A 502 11.79 -20.12 -4.32
N TYR A 503 11.94 -18.92 -4.85
CA TYR A 503 12.06 -17.68 -4.09
C TYR A 503 11.16 -16.59 -4.65
N TYR A 504 10.92 -15.58 -3.82
CA TYR A 504 10.18 -14.38 -4.20
C TYR A 504 11.03 -13.12 -4.04
N GLN A 505 10.87 -12.18 -4.96
CA GLN A 505 11.32 -10.80 -4.84
C GLN A 505 10.24 -9.86 -5.42
N SER A 506 10.19 -8.64 -4.92
CA SER A 506 9.56 -7.52 -5.62
C SER A 506 10.59 -6.52 -6.14
N PHE A 507 10.27 -5.88 -7.27
CA PHE A 507 11.05 -4.79 -7.86
C PHE A 507 10.21 -3.50 -7.91
N ASP A 508 10.73 -2.44 -7.31
CA ASP A 508 10.05 -1.14 -7.26
C ASP A 508 10.56 -0.24 -8.40
N ILE A 509 9.67 0.10 -9.33
CA ILE A 509 10.00 0.95 -10.48
C ILE A 509 10.27 2.42 -10.09
N GLU A 510 9.71 2.91 -8.97
CA GLU A 510 9.92 4.28 -8.50
C GLU A 510 11.30 4.41 -7.84
N THR A 511 11.63 3.47 -6.94
CA THR A 511 12.91 3.51 -6.19
C THR A 511 14.06 2.81 -6.91
N LYS A 512 13.76 2.00 -7.95
CA LYS A 512 14.69 1.11 -8.67
C LYS A 512 15.36 0.09 -7.77
N GLU A 513 14.72 -0.24 -6.64
CA GLU A 513 15.22 -1.20 -5.68
C GLU A 513 14.61 -2.58 -5.91
N LEU A 514 15.47 -3.59 -5.80
CA LEU A 514 15.09 -4.99 -5.75
C LEU A 514 15.07 -5.42 -4.28
N SER A 515 13.93 -5.91 -3.81
CA SER A 515 13.82 -6.40 -2.44
C SER A 515 14.72 -7.62 -2.17
N GLY A 516 14.97 -7.90 -0.89
CA GLY A 516 15.69 -9.10 -0.49
C GLY A 516 14.95 -10.37 -0.92
N LYS A 517 15.72 -11.39 -1.32
CA LYS A 517 15.21 -12.72 -1.68
C LYS A 517 14.60 -13.40 -0.45
N VAL A 518 13.36 -13.88 -0.56
CA VAL A 518 12.61 -14.52 0.55
C VAL A 518 12.04 -15.88 0.21
#